data_AF-A0A2G1DIA7-F1
#
_entry.id   AF-A0A2G1DIA7-F1
#
_cell.length_a   1.000
_cell.length_b   1.000
_cell.length_c   1.000
_cell.angle_alpha   90.00
_cell.angle_beta   90.00
_cell.angle_gamma   90.00
#
_symmetry.space_group_name_H-M   'P 1'
#
loop_
_entity.id
_entity.type
_entity.pdbx_description
1 polymer ?
#
loop_
_entity_poly.entity_id
_entity_poly.type
_entity_poly.pdbx_seq_one_letter_code
_entity_poly.pdbx_strand_id
1 'polypeptide(L)'
;MIKDLKFIYILLLLPKFIFCMDFNTDNFINSLYIGEAFKPNEVYLEKFDLRNKKTYPKKLSFVGIKENKIYSIMFHKKVKEYIGNIKDSTKYFYKPFSKPIQDAGIYKINSNLINEMGIALSNYEIDYVDISNKGKYRKHSNKEYQKALNLIRNDRKIKEEDRSLNYITLDNTIIKAKEFFRIKLKNTNSEIRFSTYLTNGIEYAADVYVIDIYTNNKLVKTYEKFNLDGPY
;
A
#
# COMPACT_ATOMS: atom_id res chain seq x y z
N MET A 1 71.09 2.29 -1.57
CA MET A 1 70.09 2.76 -0.60
C MET A 1 68.78 2.99 -1.35
N ILE A 2 67.94 1.97 -1.45
CA ILE A 2 66.61 2.01 -2.04
C ILE A 2 65.66 1.42 -1.00
N LYS A 3 64.48 2.04 -0.85
CA LYS A 3 63.22 1.61 -0.20
C LYS A 3 62.68 2.80 0.61
N ASP A 4 61.46 3.30 0.50
CA ASP A 4 60.28 2.92 -0.26
C ASP A 4 59.36 4.16 -0.24
N LEU A 5 59.14 4.82 -1.39
CA LEU A 5 58.02 5.74 -1.56
C LEU A 5 56.84 4.93 -2.12
N LYS A 6 56.06 4.32 -1.24
CA LYS A 6 54.71 3.82 -1.54
C LYS A 6 53.73 4.42 -0.55
N PHE A 7 53.61 5.74 -0.57
CA PHE A 7 52.51 6.44 0.08
C PHE A 7 51.27 6.34 -0.82
N ILE A 8 50.45 5.34 -0.51
CA ILE A 8 48.98 5.37 -0.52
C ILE A 8 48.34 5.94 -1.79
N TYR A 9 48.25 5.10 -2.83
CA TYR A 9 47.22 5.19 -3.87
C TYR A 9 46.12 4.14 -3.65
N ILE A 10 45.73 3.91 -2.39
CA ILE A 10 44.55 3.11 -2.02
C ILE A 10 43.45 4.09 -1.61
N LEU A 11 42.97 4.88 -2.57
CA LEU A 11 41.77 5.69 -2.39
C LEU A 11 40.77 5.55 -3.55
N LEU A 12 40.97 4.55 -4.43
CA LEU A 12 40.15 4.39 -5.65
C LEU A 12 39.49 3.01 -5.82
N LEU A 13 39.56 2.12 -4.82
CA LEU A 13 38.88 0.81 -4.87
C LEU A 13 38.27 0.41 -3.53
N LEU A 14 37.67 1.36 -2.80
CA LEU A 14 36.68 0.95 -1.81
C LEU A 14 35.41 0.63 -2.60
N PRO A 15 34.93 -0.64 -2.61
CA PRO A 15 33.58 -0.89 -3.07
C PRO A 15 32.68 0.04 -2.24
N LYS A 16 31.80 0.80 -2.90
CA LYS A 16 30.69 1.45 -2.20
C LYS A 16 30.00 0.33 -1.42
N PHE A 17 30.30 0.21 -0.14
CA PHE A 17 29.54 -0.61 0.78
C PHE A 17 28.16 0.04 0.81
N ILE A 18 27.30 -0.39 -0.10
CA ILE A 18 25.87 -0.12 -0.03
C ILE A 18 25.45 -0.87 1.23
N PHE A 19 25.33 -0.14 2.33
CA PHE A 19 24.78 -0.65 3.56
C PHE A 19 23.32 -1.00 3.27
N CYS A 20 23.08 -2.25 2.86
CA CYS A 20 21.72 -2.76 2.72
C CYS A 20 21.18 -2.92 4.14
N MET A 21 20.20 -2.11 4.51
CA MET A 21 19.47 -2.36 5.75
C MET A 21 18.74 -3.71 5.64
N ASP A 22 18.78 -4.49 6.72
CA ASP A 22 17.97 -5.71 6.84
C ASP A 22 16.50 -5.34 6.72
N PHE A 23 15.89 -5.74 5.60
CA PHE A 23 14.49 -5.43 5.32
C PHE A 23 13.58 -6.40 6.08
N ASN A 24 12.97 -5.92 7.17
CA ASN A 24 11.97 -6.66 7.90
C ASN A 24 10.56 -6.35 7.38
N THR A 25 9.89 -7.38 6.83
CA THR A 25 8.56 -7.25 6.20
C THR A 25 7.45 -6.80 7.17
N ASP A 26 7.53 -7.14 8.45
CA ASP A 26 6.53 -6.75 9.46
C ASP A 26 6.76 -5.30 9.90
N ASN A 27 8.03 -4.88 10.02
CA ASN A 27 8.36 -3.47 10.25
C ASN A 27 7.91 -2.59 9.09
N PHE A 28 8.06 -3.06 7.85
CA PHE A 28 7.61 -2.33 6.67
C PHE A 28 6.10 -2.11 6.68
N ILE A 29 5.30 -3.16 6.89
CA ILE A 29 3.83 -3.00 6.91
C ILE A 29 3.37 -2.07 8.03
N ASN A 30 4.02 -2.12 9.19
CA ASN A 30 3.75 -1.20 10.29
C ASN A 30 4.18 0.25 10.02
N SER A 31 4.93 0.49 8.97
CA SER A 31 5.39 1.80 8.54
C SER A 31 4.54 2.42 7.44
N LEU A 32 3.61 1.64 6.89
CA LEU A 32 2.83 1.95 5.71
C LEU A 32 1.47 2.53 6.06
N TYR A 33 1.11 3.58 5.33
CA TYR A 33 -0.17 4.24 5.40
C TYR A 33 -0.75 4.38 3.99
N ILE A 34 -2.06 4.41 3.88
CA ILE A 34 -2.78 4.57 2.62
C ILE A 34 -3.93 5.55 2.84
N GLY A 35 -4.30 6.27 1.79
CA GLY A 35 -5.47 7.15 1.83
C GLY A 35 -5.48 8.12 0.67
N GLU A 36 -5.95 9.33 0.92
CA GLU A 36 -6.30 10.27 -0.14
C GLU A 36 -6.08 11.73 0.27
N ALA A 37 -5.61 12.54 -0.69
CA ALA A 37 -5.65 13.99 -0.63
C ALA A 37 -6.89 14.48 -1.37
N PHE A 38 -7.98 14.77 -0.66
CA PHE A 38 -9.24 15.27 -1.25
C PHE A 38 -9.55 16.72 -0.87
N LYS A 39 -8.73 17.34 -0.02
CA LYS A 39 -8.79 18.76 0.35
C LYS A 39 -7.42 19.41 0.14
N PRO A 40 -7.36 20.66 -0.36
CA PRO A 40 -6.08 21.34 -0.58
C PRO A 40 -5.21 21.32 0.67
N ASN A 41 -3.92 21.07 0.48
CA ASN A 41 -2.91 21.09 1.53
C ASN A 41 -3.13 20.06 2.66
N GLU A 42 -4.01 19.07 2.48
CA GLU A 42 -4.29 18.02 3.46
C GLU A 42 -4.31 16.62 2.81
N VAL A 43 -3.68 15.66 3.48
CA VAL A 43 -3.73 14.24 3.14
C VAL A 43 -4.29 13.47 4.32
N TYR A 44 -5.27 12.62 4.07
CA TYR A 44 -5.91 11.77 5.06
C TYR A 44 -5.36 10.37 4.89
N LEU A 45 -4.78 9.83 5.94
CA LEU A 45 -4.04 8.57 5.91
C LEU A 45 -4.46 7.67 7.04
N GLU A 46 -4.88 6.46 6.70
CA GLU A 46 -5.03 5.38 7.64
C GLU A 46 -3.82 4.44 7.60
N LYS A 47 -3.64 3.70 8.69
CA LYS A 47 -2.61 2.66 8.72
C LYS A 47 -3.00 1.52 7.81
N PHE A 48 -1.99 0.92 7.18
CA PHE A 48 -2.23 -0.29 6.42
C PHE A 48 -2.62 -1.46 7.35
N ASP A 49 -1.83 -1.74 8.39
CA ASP A 49 -2.20 -2.69 9.45
C ASP A 49 -2.94 -1.98 10.59
N LEU A 50 -4.24 -2.23 10.71
CA LEU A 50 -5.08 -1.65 11.75
C LEU A 50 -4.79 -2.17 13.16
N ARG A 51 -4.16 -3.36 13.29
CA ARG A 51 -3.78 -3.92 14.60
C ARG A 51 -2.62 -3.16 15.22
N ASN A 52 -1.91 -2.38 14.41
CA ASN A 52 -0.76 -1.61 14.86
C ASN A 52 -1.18 -0.44 15.76
N LYS A 53 -0.82 -0.52 17.04
CA LYS A 53 -1.07 0.52 18.04
C LYS A 53 -0.13 1.73 17.95
N LYS A 54 0.89 1.73 17.08
CA LYS A 54 1.85 2.85 16.95
C LYS A 54 1.14 4.17 16.62
N THR A 55 1.67 5.28 17.11
CA THR A 55 1.15 6.63 16.85
C THR A 55 1.45 7.10 15.43
N TYR A 56 0.68 8.07 14.93
CA TYR A 56 0.95 8.74 13.66
C TYR A 56 2.31 9.49 13.70
N PRO A 57 3.26 9.16 12.81
CA PRO A 57 4.58 9.78 12.81
C PRO A 57 4.52 11.25 12.45
N LYS A 58 5.44 12.07 13.01
CA LYS A 58 5.47 13.52 12.75
C LYS A 58 5.63 13.88 11.27
N LYS A 59 6.36 13.05 10.52
CA LYS A 59 6.71 13.28 9.12
C LYS A 59 6.62 11.97 8.35
N LEU A 60 6.07 12.02 7.14
CA LEU A 60 6.01 10.89 6.21
C LEU A 60 6.45 11.32 4.80
N SER A 61 6.83 10.34 4.00
CA SER A 61 6.95 10.46 2.55
C SER A 61 5.68 9.92 1.91
N PHE A 62 4.92 10.77 1.23
CA PHE A 62 3.67 10.40 0.56
C PHE A 62 3.86 10.34 -0.96
N VAL A 63 3.33 9.30 -1.59
CA VAL A 63 3.34 9.12 -3.03
C VAL A 63 1.93 9.27 -3.57
N GLY A 64 1.70 10.31 -4.37
CA GLY A 64 0.47 10.44 -5.15
C GLY A 64 0.53 9.54 -6.38
N ILE A 65 -0.47 8.68 -6.56
CA ILE A 65 -0.44 7.60 -7.56
C ILE A 65 -0.59 8.12 -9.00
N LYS A 66 -1.47 9.10 -9.25
CA LYS A 66 -1.65 9.65 -10.60
C LYS A 66 -0.51 10.59 -10.97
N GLU A 67 -0.08 11.42 -10.04
CA GLU A 67 1.01 12.37 -10.29
C GLU A 67 2.40 11.73 -10.30
N ASN A 68 2.54 10.51 -9.78
CA ASN A 68 3.83 9.81 -9.66
C ASN A 68 4.90 10.66 -8.94
N LYS A 69 4.47 11.45 -7.95
CA LYS A 69 5.30 12.42 -7.24
C LYS A 69 5.35 12.11 -5.75
N ILE A 70 6.56 12.29 -5.19
CA ILE A 70 6.83 12.10 -3.78
C ILE A 70 6.73 13.47 -3.08
N TYR A 71 6.00 13.49 -1.99
CA TYR A 71 5.73 14.65 -1.17
C TYR A 71 6.19 14.40 0.26
N SER A 72 6.79 15.42 0.88
CA SER A 72 6.98 15.40 2.32
C SER A 72 5.73 15.97 2.98
N ILE A 73 5.16 15.22 3.93
CA ILE A 73 3.95 15.59 4.64
C ILE A 73 4.19 15.58 6.15
N MET A 74 3.52 16.48 6.87
CA MET A 74 3.70 16.70 8.31
C MET A 74 2.42 16.42 9.07
N PHE A 75 2.49 15.64 10.14
CA PHE A 75 1.31 15.31 10.94
C PHE A 75 0.68 16.56 11.53
N HIS A 76 -0.64 16.64 11.46
CA HIS A 76 -1.40 17.76 11.99
C HIS A 76 -2.31 17.32 13.12
N LYS A 77 -3.21 16.38 12.86
CA LYS A 77 -4.16 15.88 13.85
C LYS A 77 -4.63 14.47 13.52
N LYS A 78 -5.12 13.79 14.55
CA LYS A 78 -5.86 12.53 14.40
C LYS A 78 -7.34 12.83 14.23
N VAL A 79 -8.00 12.04 13.40
CA VAL A 79 -9.44 12.05 13.20
C VAL A 79 -10.01 10.71 13.67
N LYS A 80 -11.17 10.78 14.33
CA LYS A 80 -11.99 9.64 14.77
C LYS A 80 -13.44 9.89 14.38
N GLU A 81 -13.66 10.20 13.11
CA GLU A 81 -14.99 10.47 12.55
C GLU A 81 -15.06 9.87 11.15
N TYR A 82 -16.25 9.70 10.62
CA TYR A 82 -16.44 9.21 9.26
C TYR A 82 -16.05 10.28 8.23
N ILE A 83 -14.96 10.06 7.49
CA ILE A 83 -14.39 11.04 6.55
C ILE A 83 -15.26 11.19 5.30
N GLY A 84 -16.02 10.17 4.89
CA GLY A 84 -16.89 10.28 3.72
C GLY A 84 -18.01 11.31 3.87
N ASN A 85 -18.34 11.78 5.09
CA ASN A 85 -19.23 12.93 5.30
C ASN A 85 -18.59 14.28 4.90
N ILE A 86 -17.28 14.34 4.63
CA ILE A 86 -16.57 15.60 4.35
C ILE A 86 -16.72 15.99 2.87
N LYS A 87 -16.86 15.03 1.93
CA LYS A 87 -17.21 15.26 0.52
C LYS A 87 -17.63 13.97 -0.22
N ASP A 88 -18.65 14.06 -1.07
CA ASP A 88 -19.10 13.02 -2.01
C ASP A 88 -18.07 12.66 -3.11
N SER A 89 -16.85 13.21 -3.08
CA SER A 89 -15.83 13.03 -4.13
C SER A 89 -14.63 12.19 -3.71
N THR A 90 -14.56 11.74 -2.44
CA THR A 90 -13.49 10.82 -2.03
C THR A 90 -13.60 9.55 -2.86
N LYS A 91 -12.49 8.91 -3.22
CA LYS A 91 -12.49 7.59 -3.88
C LYS A 91 -12.10 6.48 -2.93
N TYR A 92 -11.17 6.79 -2.02
CA TYR A 92 -10.72 5.85 -1.01
C TYR A 92 -11.78 5.69 0.09
N PHE A 93 -12.35 6.80 0.57
CA PHE A 93 -13.26 6.80 1.71
C PHE A 93 -14.77 6.69 1.35
N TYR A 94 -15.08 6.25 0.13
CA TYR A 94 -16.36 6.55 -0.54
C TYR A 94 -17.52 5.60 -0.26
N LYS A 95 -17.28 4.39 0.29
CA LYS A 95 -18.23 3.28 0.12
C LYS A 95 -18.68 2.52 1.38
N PRO A 96 -18.88 3.13 2.55
CA PRO A 96 -19.44 2.34 3.62
C PRO A 96 -20.96 2.21 3.54
N PHE A 97 -21.42 0.99 3.81
CA PHE A 97 -22.81 0.68 4.12
C PHE A 97 -23.28 1.33 5.44
N SER A 98 -22.34 1.80 6.28
CA SER A 98 -22.58 2.51 7.55
C SER A 98 -21.75 3.80 7.61
N LYS A 99 -21.78 4.59 8.70
CA LYS A 99 -20.83 5.70 8.93
C LYS A 99 -19.73 5.23 9.89
N PRO A 100 -18.80 4.34 9.50
CA PRO A 100 -17.84 3.77 10.43
C PRO A 100 -16.91 4.86 10.97
N ILE A 101 -16.59 4.78 12.26
CA ILE A 101 -15.56 5.62 12.86
C ILE A 101 -14.23 5.22 12.23
N GLN A 102 -13.65 6.10 11.42
CA GLN A 102 -12.33 5.89 10.84
C GLN A 102 -11.25 6.42 11.78
N ASP A 103 -10.20 5.64 11.98
CA ASP A 103 -8.97 6.08 12.65
C ASP A 103 -7.97 6.51 11.59
N ALA A 104 -7.89 7.81 11.32
CA ALA A 104 -7.00 8.38 10.32
C ALA A 104 -6.16 9.53 10.88
N GLY A 105 -4.99 9.74 10.30
CA GLY A 105 -4.16 10.91 10.52
C GLY A 105 -4.35 11.90 9.38
N ILE A 106 -4.55 13.17 9.73
CA ILE A 106 -4.46 14.29 8.78
C ILE A 106 -3.03 14.80 8.80
N TYR A 107 -2.47 14.94 7.62
CA TYR A 107 -1.15 15.52 7.39
C TYR A 107 -1.26 16.76 6.52
N LYS A 108 -0.46 17.80 6.83
CA LYS A 108 -0.26 18.95 5.96
C LYS A 108 0.73 18.62 4.86
N ILE A 109 0.41 19.07 3.65
CA ILE A 109 1.25 18.96 2.46
C ILE A 109 1.38 20.36 1.85
N ASN A 110 2.57 20.74 1.41
CA ASN A 110 2.79 21.99 0.66
C ASN A 110 2.49 21.77 -0.82
N SER A 111 1.23 21.49 -1.14
CA SER A 111 0.74 21.21 -2.49
C SER A 111 -0.78 21.37 -2.53
N ASN A 112 -1.31 21.87 -3.66
CA ASN A 112 -2.74 21.92 -3.94
C ASN A 112 -3.25 20.59 -4.52
N LEU A 113 -2.72 19.47 -4.03
CA LEU A 113 -3.11 18.14 -4.46
C LEU A 113 -4.54 17.83 -4.01
N ILE A 114 -5.39 17.41 -4.95
CA ILE A 114 -6.80 17.11 -4.72
C ILE A 114 -7.21 15.89 -5.55
N ASN A 115 -8.06 15.03 -4.98
CA ASN A 115 -8.54 13.77 -5.54
C ASN A 115 -7.39 12.82 -5.91
N GLU A 116 -6.35 12.78 -5.09
CA GLU A 116 -5.18 11.92 -5.28
C GLU A 116 -5.13 10.84 -4.21
N MET A 117 -5.30 9.59 -4.63
CA MET A 117 -5.03 8.44 -3.75
C MET A 117 -3.52 8.27 -3.64
N GLY A 118 -3.05 7.85 -2.49
CA GLY A 118 -1.64 7.64 -2.31
C GLY A 118 -1.29 6.77 -1.13
N ILE A 119 0.01 6.52 -1.04
CA ILE A 119 0.61 5.68 -0.02
C ILE A 119 1.69 6.49 0.65
N ALA A 120 1.77 6.41 1.97
CA ALA A 120 2.83 7.04 2.73
C ALA A 120 3.66 6.03 3.51
N LEU A 121 4.95 6.34 3.62
CA LEU A 121 5.91 5.55 4.38
C LEU A 121 6.52 6.39 5.50
N SER A 122 6.62 5.77 6.67
CA SER A 122 7.51 6.21 7.74
C SER A 122 8.80 5.41 7.67
N ASN A 123 9.92 5.99 8.08
CA ASN A 123 11.20 5.30 8.26
C ASN A 123 11.83 4.68 7.00
N TYR A 124 11.20 4.80 5.83
CA TYR A 124 11.75 4.34 4.55
C TYR A 124 11.81 5.49 3.55
N GLU A 125 12.94 5.59 2.86
CA GLU A 125 13.11 6.49 1.71
C GLU A 125 12.75 5.76 0.42
N ILE A 126 12.05 6.46 -0.46
CA ILE A 126 11.66 5.95 -1.78
C ILE A 126 12.72 6.42 -2.78
N ASP A 127 13.28 5.47 -3.52
CA ASP A 127 14.26 5.73 -4.58
C ASP A 127 13.56 6.16 -5.87
N TYR A 128 12.61 5.35 -6.34
CA TYR A 128 11.76 5.69 -7.47
C TYR A 128 10.35 5.09 -7.34
N VAL A 129 9.43 5.66 -8.11
CA VAL A 129 8.05 5.22 -8.28
C VAL A 129 7.82 4.94 -9.77
N ASP A 130 7.19 3.81 -10.08
CA ASP A 130 6.89 3.41 -11.45
C ASP A 130 5.44 2.92 -11.59
N ILE A 131 4.75 3.47 -12.58
CA ILE A 131 3.34 3.20 -12.91
C ILE A 131 3.19 2.49 -14.26
N SER A 132 4.27 2.08 -14.92
CA SER A 132 4.27 1.40 -16.23
C SER A 132 3.54 0.04 -16.23
N ASN A 133 3.34 -0.55 -15.05
CA ASN A 133 2.55 -1.78 -14.89
C ASN A 133 1.08 -1.52 -14.57
N LYS A 134 0.64 -0.25 -14.51
CA LYS A 134 -0.74 0.09 -14.18
C LYS A 134 -1.72 -0.63 -15.10
N GLY A 135 -2.68 -1.34 -14.50
CA GLY A 135 -3.71 -2.10 -15.19
C GLY A 135 -3.29 -3.52 -15.61
N LYS A 136 -1.99 -3.88 -15.53
CA LYS A 136 -1.53 -5.25 -15.81
C LYS A 136 -1.98 -6.19 -14.70
N TYR A 137 -2.33 -7.42 -15.06
CA TYR A 137 -2.63 -8.44 -14.07
C TYR A 137 -1.40 -8.79 -13.25
N ARG A 138 -1.59 -8.79 -11.93
CA ARG A 138 -0.62 -9.26 -10.95
C ARG A 138 -0.38 -10.76 -11.17
N LYS A 139 0.88 -11.17 -11.14
CA LYS A 139 1.22 -12.60 -11.12
C LYS A 139 0.77 -13.22 -9.81
N HIS A 140 0.24 -14.43 -9.87
CA HIS A 140 -0.18 -15.20 -8.70
C HIS A 140 0.43 -16.60 -8.74
N SER A 141 0.57 -17.20 -7.56
CA SER A 141 1.01 -18.56 -7.36
C SER A 141 -0.15 -19.55 -7.56
N ASN A 142 0.18 -20.82 -7.83
CA ASN A 142 -0.81 -21.89 -7.83
C ASN A 142 -1.52 -22.00 -6.46
N LYS A 143 -0.82 -21.72 -5.37
CA LYS A 143 -1.41 -21.72 -4.02
C LYS A 143 -2.51 -20.66 -3.88
N GLU A 144 -2.27 -19.44 -4.36
CA GLU A 144 -3.29 -18.38 -4.40
C GLU A 144 -4.47 -18.80 -5.28
N TYR A 145 -4.20 -19.40 -6.44
CA TYR A 145 -5.24 -19.89 -7.34
C TYR A 145 -6.15 -20.93 -6.69
N GLN A 146 -5.58 -21.94 -6.04
CA GLN A 146 -6.34 -22.94 -5.29
C GLN A 146 -7.12 -22.33 -4.12
N LYS A 147 -6.55 -21.34 -3.42
CA LYS A 147 -7.25 -20.60 -2.35
C LYS A 147 -8.48 -19.87 -2.92
N ALA A 148 -8.36 -19.23 -4.08
CA ALA A 148 -9.47 -18.55 -4.75
C ALA A 148 -10.57 -19.53 -5.21
N LEU A 149 -10.20 -20.68 -5.78
CA LEU A 149 -11.17 -21.72 -6.16
C LEU A 149 -11.93 -22.27 -4.95
N ASN A 150 -11.24 -22.50 -3.84
CA ASN A 150 -11.88 -22.94 -2.60
C ASN A 150 -12.84 -21.90 -2.03
N LEU A 151 -12.49 -20.61 -2.10
CA LEU A 151 -13.37 -19.51 -1.72
C LEU A 151 -14.66 -19.51 -2.55
N ILE A 152 -14.54 -19.60 -3.89
CA ILE A 152 -15.68 -19.68 -4.81
C ILE A 152 -16.55 -20.91 -4.51
N ARG A 153 -15.93 -22.07 -4.29
CA ARG A 153 -16.65 -23.31 -3.97
C ARG A 153 -17.43 -23.20 -2.67
N ASN A 154 -16.87 -22.54 -1.66
CA ASN A 154 -17.54 -22.35 -0.38
C ASN A 154 -18.69 -21.35 -0.49
N ASP A 155 -18.49 -20.25 -1.21
CA ASP A 155 -19.55 -19.24 -1.45
C ASP A 155 -20.74 -19.84 -2.22
N ARG A 156 -20.50 -20.76 -3.15
CA ARG A 156 -21.56 -21.48 -3.89
C ARG A 156 -22.34 -22.51 -3.07
N LYS A 157 -21.92 -22.84 -1.85
CA LYS A 157 -22.70 -23.71 -0.95
C LYS A 157 -23.80 -22.93 -0.23
N ILE A 158 -23.74 -21.60 -0.24
CA ILE A 158 -24.71 -20.76 0.43
C ILE A 158 -25.92 -20.60 -0.49
N LYS A 159 -27.11 -20.77 0.08
CA LYS A 159 -28.36 -20.74 -0.68
C LYS A 159 -28.62 -19.35 -1.23
N GLU A 160 -29.25 -19.28 -2.39
CA GLU A 160 -29.54 -18.02 -3.08
C GLU A 160 -30.49 -17.10 -2.29
N GLU A 161 -31.45 -17.69 -1.55
CA GLU A 161 -32.40 -16.97 -0.68
C GLU A 161 -31.73 -16.17 0.45
N ASP A 162 -30.51 -16.56 0.85
CA ASP A 162 -29.76 -15.94 1.94
C ASP A 162 -28.78 -14.86 1.43
N ARG A 163 -28.84 -14.45 0.15
CA ARG A 163 -27.83 -13.58 -0.49
C ARG A 163 -28.32 -12.16 -0.75
N SER A 164 -27.48 -11.18 -0.40
CA SER A 164 -27.60 -9.78 -0.86
C SER A 164 -26.69 -9.43 -2.03
N LEU A 165 -25.73 -10.29 -2.37
CA LEU A 165 -24.73 -10.08 -3.42
C LEU A 165 -24.54 -11.33 -4.29
N ASN A 166 -24.05 -11.12 -5.52
CA ASN A 166 -23.78 -12.19 -6.48
C ASN A 166 -22.73 -13.19 -5.96
N TYR A 167 -22.67 -14.37 -6.58
CA TYR A 167 -21.62 -15.34 -6.30
C TYR A 167 -20.22 -14.79 -6.58
N ILE A 168 -19.27 -15.14 -5.71
CA ILE A 168 -17.85 -14.85 -5.93
C ILE A 168 -17.44 -15.54 -7.24
N THR A 169 -16.79 -14.77 -8.11
CA THR A 169 -16.13 -15.27 -9.32
C THR A 169 -14.62 -15.06 -9.21
N LEU A 170 -13.84 -15.64 -10.13
CA LEU A 170 -12.39 -15.39 -10.18
C LEU A 170 -12.06 -13.90 -10.33
N ASP A 171 -12.92 -13.14 -11.03
CA ASP A 171 -12.78 -11.68 -11.21
C ASP A 171 -12.88 -10.92 -9.88
N ASN A 172 -13.46 -11.53 -8.85
CA ASN A 172 -13.61 -10.96 -7.52
C ASN A 172 -12.59 -11.48 -6.50
N THR A 173 -11.46 -12.01 -6.97
CA THR A 173 -10.40 -12.57 -6.12
C THR A 173 -9.04 -11.97 -6.45
N ILE A 174 -8.05 -12.23 -5.57
CA ILE A 174 -6.66 -11.83 -5.74
C ILE A 174 -6.03 -12.25 -7.08
N ILE A 175 -6.57 -13.29 -7.74
CA ILE A 175 -6.12 -13.78 -9.05
C ILE A 175 -6.28 -12.72 -10.14
N LYS A 176 -7.26 -11.84 -9.97
CA LYS A 176 -7.60 -10.78 -10.92
C LYS A 176 -7.17 -9.40 -10.43
N ALA A 177 -6.33 -9.36 -9.39
CA ALA A 177 -5.68 -8.14 -8.95
C ALA A 177 -4.87 -7.51 -10.09
N LYS A 178 -5.02 -6.19 -10.24
CA LYS A 178 -4.29 -5.40 -11.22
C LYS A 178 -3.29 -4.51 -10.51
N GLU A 179 -2.05 -4.55 -10.97
CA GLU A 179 -1.00 -3.64 -10.51
C GLU A 179 -1.44 -2.20 -10.81
N PHE A 180 -1.20 -1.28 -9.89
CA PHE A 180 -1.43 0.15 -10.14
C PHE A 180 -0.19 1.01 -9.95
N PHE A 181 0.79 0.57 -9.14
CA PHE A 181 2.14 1.11 -9.14
C PHE A 181 3.13 0.21 -8.37
N ARG A 182 4.42 0.50 -8.52
CA ARG A 182 5.49 -0.07 -7.70
C ARG A 182 6.42 1.03 -7.18
N ILE A 183 7.05 0.76 -6.04
CA ILE A 183 8.10 1.61 -5.47
C ILE A 183 9.36 0.80 -5.22
N LYS A 184 10.50 1.42 -5.45
CA LYS A 184 11.80 0.94 -5.00
C LYS A 184 12.19 1.68 -3.74
N LEU A 185 12.60 0.94 -2.71
CA LEU A 185 13.09 1.56 -1.49
C LEU A 185 14.59 1.79 -1.59
N LYS A 186 15.02 3.01 -1.25
CA LYS A 186 16.42 3.42 -1.29
C LYS A 186 17.24 2.65 -0.25
N ASN A 187 18.50 2.38 -0.56
CA ASN A 187 19.42 1.61 0.31
C ASN A 187 18.91 0.22 0.70
N THR A 188 18.02 -0.37 -0.13
CA THR A 188 17.56 -1.75 0.04
C THR A 188 17.47 -2.46 -1.31
N ASN A 189 17.53 -3.79 -1.29
CA ASN A 189 17.22 -4.60 -2.46
C ASN A 189 15.72 -4.91 -2.59
N SER A 190 14.86 -4.12 -1.94
CA SER A 190 13.42 -4.36 -1.90
C SER A 190 12.65 -3.51 -2.90
N GLU A 191 11.67 -4.13 -3.56
CA GLU A 191 10.67 -3.50 -4.43
C GLU A 191 9.30 -3.86 -3.86
N ILE A 192 8.41 -2.87 -3.78
CA ILE A 192 7.05 -3.06 -3.27
C ILE A 192 6.10 -2.80 -4.41
N ARG A 193 5.22 -3.77 -4.70
CA ARG A 193 4.19 -3.64 -5.73
C ARG A 193 2.83 -3.54 -5.09
N PHE A 194 2.03 -2.64 -5.61
CA PHE A 194 0.68 -2.41 -5.16
C PHE A 194 -0.30 -2.80 -6.27
N SER A 195 -1.23 -3.66 -5.91
CA SER A 195 -2.30 -4.14 -6.79
C SER A 195 -3.66 -3.99 -6.11
N THR A 196 -4.73 -4.01 -6.89
CA THR A 196 -6.08 -3.97 -6.34
C THR A 196 -7.04 -4.89 -7.09
N TYR A 197 -8.02 -5.43 -6.39
CA TYR A 197 -9.19 -6.12 -6.94
C TYR A 197 -10.42 -5.79 -6.09
N LEU A 198 -11.61 -5.98 -6.66
CA LEU A 198 -12.88 -5.76 -5.99
C LEU A 198 -13.45 -7.10 -5.52
N THR A 199 -13.72 -7.25 -4.21
CA THR A 199 -14.47 -8.42 -3.71
C THR A 199 -15.95 -8.28 -4.02
N ASN A 200 -16.65 -9.42 -4.07
CA ASN A 200 -18.08 -9.48 -4.24
C ASN A 200 -18.60 -10.80 -3.64
N GLY A 201 -18.74 -10.85 -2.31
CA GLY A 201 -19.27 -12.00 -1.59
C GLY A 201 -20.55 -11.63 -0.84
N ILE A 202 -21.25 -12.61 -0.27
CA ILE A 202 -22.55 -12.40 0.40
C ILE A 202 -22.58 -11.21 1.36
N GLU A 203 -21.54 -11.07 2.17
CA GLU A 203 -21.52 -10.11 3.27
C GLU A 203 -20.96 -8.74 2.86
N TYR A 204 -20.16 -8.66 1.78
CA TYR A 204 -19.51 -7.42 1.39
C TYR A 204 -18.90 -7.38 -0.01
N ALA A 205 -18.86 -6.16 -0.56
CA ALA A 205 -18.05 -5.78 -1.72
C ALA A 205 -17.11 -4.65 -1.29
N ALA A 206 -15.81 -4.88 -1.41
CA ALA A 206 -14.78 -3.94 -0.98
C ALA A 206 -13.61 -3.94 -1.96
N ASP A 207 -13.02 -2.76 -2.16
CA ASP A 207 -11.72 -2.66 -2.81
C ASP A 207 -10.66 -3.27 -1.88
N VAL A 208 -9.93 -4.26 -2.38
CA VAL A 208 -8.83 -4.89 -1.66
C VAL A 208 -7.52 -4.39 -2.24
N TYR A 209 -6.65 -3.90 -1.36
CA TYR A 209 -5.29 -3.51 -1.68
C TYR A 209 -4.34 -4.66 -1.37
N VAL A 210 -3.56 -5.05 -2.38
CA VAL A 210 -2.59 -6.14 -2.31
C VAL A 210 -1.20 -5.54 -2.38
N ILE A 211 -0.34 -5.94 -1.45
CA ILE A 211 1.05 -5.49 -1.37
C ILE A 211 1.94 -6.70 -1.49
N ASP A 212 2.71 -6.74 -2.57
CA ASP A 212 3.79 -7.69 -2.72
C ASP A 212 5.11 -7.04 -2.37
N ILE A 213 5.84 -7.71 -1.49
CA ILE A 213 7.21 -7.33 -1.14
C ILE A 213 8.14 -8.28 -1.87
N TYR A 214 8.93 -7.72 -2.79
CA TYR A 214 10.03 -8.41 -3.42
C TYR A 214 11.35 -7.98 -2.78
N THR A 215 12.23 -8.94 -2.50
CA THR A 215 13.62 -8.68 -2.11
C THR A 215 14.52 -9.51 -3.00
N ASN A 216 15.54 -8.88 -3.61
CA ASN A 216 16.41 -9.55 -4.59
C ASN A 216 15.58 -10.23 -5.71
N ASN A 217 14.55 -9.54 -6.21
CA ASN A 217 13.60 -10.02 -7.24
C ASN A 217 12.79 -11.28 -6.89
N LYS A 218 12.80 -11.71 -5.63
CA LYS A 218 11.97 -12.83 -5.14
C LYS A 218 10.82 -12.28 -4.30
N LEU A 219 9.61 -12.78 -4.56
CA LEU A 219 8.45 -12.46 -3.72
C LEU A 219 8.68 -13.06 -2.33
N VAL A 220 8.76 -12.20 -1.32
CA VAL A 220 8.99 -12.59 0.07
C VAL A 220 7.66 -12.71 0.82
N LYS A 221 6.75 -11.76 0.60
CA LYS A 221 5.48 -11.70 1.33
C LYS A 221 4.44 -10.92 0.56
N THR A 222 3.19 -11.35 0.71
CA THR A 222 2.00 -10.67 0.20
C THR A 222 1.10 -10.31 1.38
N TYR A 223 0.58 -9.09 1.38
CA TYR A 223 -0.41 -8.61 2.33
C TYR A 223 -1.66 -8.16 1.60
N GLU A 224 -2.83 -8.43 2.19
CA GLU A 224 -4.12 -7.94 1.73
C GLU A 224 -4.68 -6.98 2.79
N LYS A 225 -5.12 -5.80 2.36
CA LYS A 225 -5.91 -4.89 3.17
C LYS A 225 -7.24 -4.68 2.48
N PHE A 226 -8.29 -5.07 3.17
CA PHE A 226 -9.64 -4.71 2.81
C PHE A 226 -9.81 -3.23 3.15
N ASN A 227 -10.31 -2.45 2.20
CA ASN A 227 -10.78 -1.12 2.51
C ASN A 227 -12.02 -1.29 3.41
N LEU A 228 -11.82 -1.18 4.72
CA LEU A 228 -12.82 -1.51 5.75
C LEU A 228 -13.87 -0.41 5.91
N ASP A 229 -14.06 0.41 4.88
CA ASP A 229 -15.23 1.25 4.73
C ASP A 229 -16.44 0.39 4.34
N GLY A 230 -16.80 -0.54 5.24
CA GLY A 230 -17.91 -1.50 5.15
C GLY A 230 -17.42 -2.95 5.22
N PRO A 231 -17.78 -3.69 6.28
CA PRO A 231 -19.07 -4.36 6.20
C PRO A 231 -19.90 -4.26 7.49
N TYR A 232 -21.06 -4.93 7.49
CA TYR A 232 -21.63 -5.44 8.73
C TYR A 232 -20.62 -6.34 9.45
#